data_AF-A0A3M1GP78-F1
#
_entry.id   AF-A0A3M1GP78-F1
#
_cell.length_a   1.000
_cell.length_b   1.000
_cell.length_c   1.000
_cell.angle_alpha   90.00
_cell.angle_beta   90.00
_cell.angle_gamma   90.00
#
_symmetry.space_group_name_H-M   'P 1'
#
loop_
_entity.id
_entity.type
_entity.pdbx_description
1 polymer ?
#
loop_
_entity_poly.entity_id
_entity_poly.type
_entity_poly.pdbx_seq_one_letter_code
_entity_poly.pdbx_strand_id
1 'polypeptide(L)'
;METPLLYIVLGAAGSGRRRVIADLIRDGLGDTSRVHVLVAGSEAEAPGEVSERLAAAGRVSVGAWTLDEAGRLVAEIPEGVTEVFILADGRADPVDQIEAVHGWLPSSGLQLGRVLTVLNCRLAVDQPGVARWHDACIHFSDVVILANREGVPNKWISDFQGRLRKAHFPCLVEMTRKAGFANAAALLEPQARRISLFFDDPEEWPEIDEEELLPGETLDLVGKEDPYIERTPAGRRAIELPDIRRFLGPLPEV
;
A
#
# COMPACT_ATOMS: atom_id res chain seq x y z
N MET A 1 14.54 22.62 -0.95
CA MET A 1 13.72 21.73 -1.80
C MET A 1 12.92 20.88 -0.84
N GLU A 2 11.62 20.72 -1.08
CA GLU A 2 10.79 19.81 -0.29
C GLU A 2 11.24 18.37 -0.53
N THR A 3 11.19 17.54 0.51
CA THR A 3 11.53 16.12 0.43
C THR A 3 10.50 15.40 -0.44
N PRO A 4 10.91 14.59 -1.44
CA PRO A 4 9.97 13.89 -2.30
C PRO A 4 9.11 12.89 -1.51
N LEU A 5 7.83 12.79 -1.88
CA LEU A 5 6.88 11.91 -1.20
C LEU A 5 6.86 10.51 -1.81
N LEU A 6 6.82 9.49 -0.95
CA LEU A 6 6.67 8.09 -1.32
C LEU A 6 5.24 7.61 -1.11
N TYR A 7 4.66 6.99 -2.13
CA TYR A 7 3.38 6.32 -2.09
C TYR A 7 3.56 4.81 -2.31
N ILE A 8 3.23 4.00 -1.32
CA ILE A 8 3.31 2.53 -1.41
C ILE A 8 1.97 2.00 -1.89
N VAL A 9 1.94 1.24 -2.98
CA VAL A 9 0.71 0.71 -3.57
C VAL A 9 0.67 -0.81 -3.47
N LEU A 10 -0.13 -1.29 -2.51
CA LEU A 10 -0.41 -2.70 -2.23
C LEU A 10 -1.63 -3.21 -3.01
N GLY A 11 -1.84 -4.52 -2.99
CA GLY A 11 -3.00 -5.21 -3.58
C GLY A 11 -2.57 -6.39 -4.44
N ALA A 12 -3.47 -7.32 -4.73
CA ALA A 12 -3.11 -8.54 -5.46
C ALA A 12 -2.83 -8.26 -6.95
N ALA A 13 -2.05 -9.12 -7.62
CA ALA A 13 -1.83 -8.99 -9.05
C ALA A 13 -3.17 -9.06 -9.79
N GLY A 14 -3.35 -8.21 -10.81
CA GLY A 14 -4.62 -8.08 -11.53
C GLY A 14 -5.69 -7.23 -10.81
N SER A 15 -5.42 -6.64 -9.65
CA SER A 15 -6.39 -5.75 -8.97
C SER A 15 -6.58 -4.38 -9.64
N GLY A 16 -5.81 -4.05 -10.67
CA GLY A 16 -5.88 -2.77 -11.37
C GLY A 16 -4.94 -1.70 -10.81
N ARG A 17 -3.99 -2.04 -9.94
CA ARG A 17 -3.01 -1.11 -9.32
C ARG A 17 -2.34 -0.14 -10.30
N ARG A 18 -1.86 -0.64 -11.44
CA ARG A 18 -1.23 0.22 -12.47
C ARG A 18 -2.18 1.29 -12.99
N ARG A 19 -3.43 0.91 -13.27
CA ARG A 19 -4.47 1.86 -13.72
C ARG A 19 -4.76 2.88 -12.62
N VAL A 20 -4.87 2.43 -11.37
CA VAL A 20 -5.08 3.31 -10.22
C VAL A 20 -3.94 4.33 -10.09
N ILE A 21 -2.68 3.91 -10.20
CA ILE A 21 -1.52 4.81 -10.18
C ILE A 21 -1.63 5.84 -11.31
N ALA A 22 -1.95 5.40 -12.54
CA ALA A 22 -2.13 6.31 -13.67
C ALA A 22 -3.26 7.34 -13.45
N ASP A 23 -4.40 6.91 -12.90
CA ASP A 23 -5.51 7.80 -12.57
C ASP A 23 -5.14 8.78 -11.44
N LEU A 24 -4.39 8.34 -10.42
CA LEU A 24 -3.90 9.20 -9.33
C LEU A 24 -2.90 10.24 -9.82
N ILE A 25 -1.95 9.86 -10.67
CA ILE A 25 -0.97 10.78 -11.25
C ILE A 25 -1.66 11.81 -12.15
N ARG A 26 -2.62 11.37 -12.97
CA ARG A 26 -3.35 12.24 -13.90
C ARG A 26 -4.18 13.28 -13.16
N ASP A 27 -4.98 12.85 -12.19
CA ASP A 27 -6.04 13.69 -11.60
C ASP A 27 -5.69 14.22 -10.19
N GLY A 28 -4.65 13.69 -9.56
CA GLY A 28 -4.32 13.96 -8.15
C GLY A 28 -3.06 14.78 -7.93
N LEU A 29 -2.20 14.92 -8.94
CA LEU A 29 -0.93 15.65 -8.85
C LEU A 29 -0.91 16.85 -9.78
N GLY A 30 -0.33 17.96 -9.31
CA GLY A 30 -0.19 19.19 -10.10
C GLY A 30 0.74 19.02 -11.31
N ASP A 31 0.63 19.92 -12.30
CA ASP A 31 1.37 19.83 -13.56
C ASP A 31 2.90 19.91 -13.41
N THR A 32 3.38 20.47 -12.31
CA THR A 32 4.81 20.61 -11.99
C THR A 32 5.43 19.35 -11.37
N SER A 33 4.59 18.37 -11.00
CA SER A 33 4.99 17.13 -10.34
C SER A 33 5.84 16.27 -11.27
N ARG A 34 7.02 15.84 -10.82
CA ARG A 34 7.91 14.89 -11.50
C ARG A 34 7.83 13.55 -10.79
N VAL A 35 7.18 12.61 -11.44
CA VAL A 35 6.81 11.33 -10.83
C VAL A 35 7.76 10.23 -11.26
N HIS A 36 8.17 9.39 -10.31
CA HIS A 36 8.84 8.12 -10.59
C HIS A 36 8.00 6.96 -10.11
N VAL A 37 7.74 5.97 -10.97
CA VAL A 37 7.00 4.76 -10.62
C VAL A 37 7.96 3.58 -10.60
N LEU A 38 8.20 3.04 -9.42
CA LEU A 38 8.97 1.82 -9.20
C LEU A 38 8.04 0.62 -9.27
N VAL A 39 8.29 -0.27 -10.23
CA VAL A 39 7.55 -1.52 -10.41
C VAL A 39 8.40 -2.68 -9.87
N ALA A 40 7.79 -3.64 -9.19
CA ALA A 40 8.51 -4.84 -8.76
C ALA A 40 9.18 -5.51 -9.96
N GLY A 41 10.45 -5.92 -9.84
CA GLY A 41 11.22 -6.50 -10.94
C GLY A 41 10.54 -7.73 -11.56
N SER A 42 9.85 -8.53 -10.75
CA SER A 42 9.01 -9.66 -11.18
C SER A 42 7.80 -9.26 -12.04
N GLU A 43 7.36 -8.00 -11.97
CA GLU A 43 6.30 -7.43 -12.80
C GLU A 43 6.84 -6.44 -13.86
N ALA A 44 8.13 -6.07 -13.82
CA ALA A 44 8.70 -5.01 -14.66
C ALA A 44 8.68 -5.37 -16.15
N GLU A 45 8.84 -6.65 -16.49
CA GLU A 45 8.81 -7.15 -17.87
C GLU A 45 7.41 -7.25 -18.49
N ALA A 46 6.35 -6.88 -17.78
CA ALA A 46 5.01 -6.79 -18.36
C ALA A 46 4.75 -5.37 -18.89
N PRO A 47 5.09 -5.04 -20.16
CA PRO A 47 4.64 -3.81 -20.78
C PRO A 47 3.12 -3.92 -20.94
N GLY A 48 2.40 -3.12 -20.16
CA GLY A 48 0.98 -2.91 -20.37
C GLY A 48 0.77 -1.55 -21.02
N GLU A 49 -0.33 -1.39 -21.76
CA GLU A 49 -0.80 -0.11 -22.28
C GLU A 49 -0.77 1.01 -21.22
N VAL A 50 -0.98 0.65 -19.95
CA VAL A 50 -0.89 1.60 -18.82
C VAL A 50 0.54 2.06 -18.54
N SER A 51 1.55 1.18 -18.62
CA SER A 51 2.96 1.56 -18.44
C SER A 51 3.44 2.47 -19.58
N GLU A 52 2.99 2.22 -20.80
CA GLU A 52 3.26 3.09 -21.95
C GLU A 52 2.59 4.46 -21.79
N ARG A 53 1.32 4.48 -21.35
CA ARG A 53 0.59 5.73 -21.06
C ARG A 53 1.23 6.54 -19.93
N LEU A 54 1.76 5.87 -18.91
CA LEU A 54 2.52 6.52 -17.84
C LEU A 54 3.76 7.18 -18.44
N ALA A 55 4.59 6.45 -19.18
CA ALA A 55 5.83 6.98 -19.76
C ALA A 55 5.60 8.10 -20.81
N ALA A 56 4.50 8.04 -21.57
CA ALA A 56 4.18 9.03 -22.60
C ALA A 56 3.87 10.44 -22.07
N ALA A 57 3.61 10.59 -20.77
CA ALA A 57 3.20 11.86 -20.17
C ALA A 57 4.36 12.86 -19.95
N GLY A 58 5.61 12.52 -20.28
CA GLY A 58 6.78 13.42 -20.23
C GLY A 58 7.23 13.89 -18.84
N ARG A 59 6.39 13.73 -17.81
CA ARG A 59 6.67 14.03 -16.39
C ARG A 59 6.75 12.79 -15.51
N VAL A 60 6.61 11.61 -16.10
CA VAL A 60 6.63 10.32 -15.40
C VAL A 60 7.77 9.48 -15.95
N SER A 61 8.59 8.96 -15.05
CA SER A 61 9.59 7.94 -15.35
C SER A 61 9.19 6.63 -14.67
N VAL A 62 9.59 5.50 -15.25
CA VAL A 62 9.30 4.17 -14.71
C VAL A 62 10.63 3.45 -14.50
N GLY A 63 10.81 2.92 -13.30
CA GLY A 63 11.96 2.11 -12.89
C GLY A 63 11.51 0.77 -12.34
N ALA A 64 12.48 -0.07 -11.99
CA ALA A 64 12.24 -1.33 -11.32
C ALA A 64 12.82 -1.31 -9.91
N TRP A 65 12.21 -2.04 -8.99
CA TRP A 65 12.79 -2.35 -7.69
C TRP A 65 12.91 -3.87 -7.51
N THR A 66 13.92 -4.31 -6.77
CA THR A 66 14.14 -5.73 -6.45
C THR A 66 14.51 -5.88 -4.97
N LEU A 67 14.55 -7.12 -4.49
CA LEU A 67 15.15 -7.43 -3.20
C LEU A 67 16.53 -8.04 -3.45
N ASP A 68 17.53 -7.61 -2.68
CA ASP A 68 18.85 -8.26 -2.68
C ASP A 68 18.83 -9.59 -1.91
N GLU A 69 19.98 -10.29 -1.85
CA GLU A 69 20.10 -11.56 -1.13
C GLU A 69 19.78 -11.48 0.37
N ALA A 70 19.88 -10.27 0.96
CA ALA A 70 19.54 -10.01 2.34
C ALA A 70 18.07 -9.57 2.54
N GLY A 71 17.28 -9.53 1.46
CA GLY A 71 15.87 -9.11 1.49
C GLY A 71 15.69 -7.59 1.56
N ARG A 72 16.72 -6.80 1.26
CA ARG A 72 16.65 -5.34 1.27
C ARG A 72 16.19 -4.81 -0.08
N LEU A 73 15.34 -3.79 -0.06
CA LEU A 73 14.88 -3.15 -1.29
C LEU A 73 16.03 -2.40 -1.98
N VAL A 74 16.18 -2.67 -3.28
CA VAL A 74 17.12 -1.99 -4.17
C VAL A 74 16.34 -1.32 -5.29
N ALA A 75 16.46 0.01 -5.37
CA ALA A 75 15.84 0.85 -6.39
C ALA A 75 16.68 2.12 -6.60
N GLU A 76 16.67 2.63 -7.83
CA GLU A 76 17.28 3.91 -8.17
C GLU A 76 16.22 5.01 -8.18
N ILE A 77 16.50 6.14 -7.54
CA ILE A 77 15.62 7.31 -7.54
C ILE A 77 16.25 8.40 -8.42
N PRO A 78 15.62 8.77 -9.55
CA PRO A 78 16.14 9.83 -10.39
C PRO A 78 16.20 11.18 -9.66
N GLU A 79 17.17 12.02 -10.01
CA GLU A 79 17.26 13.36 -9.45
C GLU A 79 16.04 14.22 -9.81
N GLY A 80 15.64 15.04 -8.84
CA GLY A 80 14.58 16.02 -9.04
C GLY A 80 13.16 15.45 -9.03
N VAL A 81 12.94 14.16 -8.77
CA VAL A 81 11.57 13.66 -8.57
C VAL A 81 10.93 14.35 -7.36
N THR A 82 9.63 14.57 -7.42
CA THR A 82 8.83 15.13 -6.32
C THR A 82 7.92 14.08 -5.69
N GLU A 83 7.52 13.06 -6.47
CA GLU A 83 6.68 11.97 -6.01
C GLU A 83 7.20 10.63 -6.55
N VAL A 84 7.20 9.63 -5.68
CA VAL A 84 7.59 8.26 -6.00
C VAL A 84 6.43 7.34 -5.68
N PHE A 85 6.03 6.49 -6.60
CA PHE A 85 5.09 5.40 -6.35
C PHE A 85 5.84 4.07 -6.38
N ILE A 86 5.80 3.31 -5.29
CA ILE A 86 6.24 1.91 -5.29
C ILE A 86 5.02 1.02 -5.50
N LEU A 87 4.98 0.34 -6.65
CA LEU A 87 4.04 -0.73 -6.90
C LEU A 87 4.61 -2.04 -6.34
N ALA A 88 3.99 -2.54 -5.27
CA ALA A 88 4.34 -3.82 -4.67
C ALA A 88 4.10 -4.99 -5.65
N ASP A 89 4.84 -6.09 -5.50
CA ASP A 89 4.57 -7.36 -6.16
C ASP A 89 3.25 -7.94 -5.62
N GLY A 90 2.28 -8.09 -6.51
CA GLY A 90 0.94 -8.57 -6.16
C GLY A 90 0.82 -10.07 -6.01
N ARG A 91 1.93 -10.80 -6.17
CA ARG A 91 2.05 -12.25 -6.00
C ARG A 91 2.94 -12.62 -4.81
N ALA A 92 3.49 -11.63 -4.10
CA ALA A 92 4.33 -11.82 -2.92
C ALA A 92 3.57 -11.52 -1.61
N ASP A 93 4.23 -11.76 -0.48
CA ASP A 93 3.72 -11.39 0.83
C ASP A 93 3.77 -9.84 1.00
N PRO A 94 2.67 -9.18 1.39
CA PRO A 94 2.64 -7.73 1.53
C PRO A 94 3.43 -7.25 2.75
N VAL A 95 3.53 -8.04 3.81
CA VAL A 95 4.23 -7.68 5.04
C VAL A 95 5.73 -7.66 4.82
N ASP A 96 6.26 -8.68 4.13
CA ASP A 96 7.69 -8.74 3.81
C ASP A 96 8.12 -7.54 2.92
N GLN A 97 7.24 -7.12 2.01
CA GLN A 97 7.47 -5.93 1.19
C GLN A 97 7.39 -4.63 1.99
N ILE A 98 6.47 -4.54 2.96
CA ILE A 98 6.38 -3.40 3.88
C ILE A 98 7.64 -3.29 4.75
N GLU A 99 8.14 -4.39 5.30
CA GLU A 99 9.43 -4.41 6.01
C GLU A 99 10.60 -3.96 5.13
N ALA A 100 10.65 -4.46 3.89
CA ALA A 100 11.71 -4.10 2.96
C ALA A 100 11.69 -2.60 2.62
N VAL A 101 10.51 -2.01 2.40
CA VAL A 101 10.37 -0.57 2.18
C VAL A 101 10.70 0.22 3.45
N HIS A 102 10.24 -0.22 4.62
CA HIS A 102 10.55 0.40 5.90
C HIS A 102 12.06 0.48 6.16
N GLY A 103 12.79 -0.61 5.93
CA GLY A 103 14.26 -0.63 6.07
C GLY A 103 15.01 0.22 5.04
N TRP A 104 14.45 0.43 3.85
CA TRP A 104 15.06 1.21 2.78
C TRP A 104 14.79 2.72 2.89
N LEU A 105 13.59 3.10 3.34
CA LEU A 105 13.10 4.48 3.37
C LEU A 105 14.06 5.50 4.04
N PRO A 106 14.69 5.21 5.20
CA PRO A 106 15.61 6.17 5.83
C PRO A 106 16.83 6.52 4.94
N SER A 107 17.23 5.62 4.05
CA SER A 107 18.37 5.80 3.15
C SER A 107 17.99 6.33 1.76
N SER A 108 16.69 6.41 1.44
CA SER A 108 16.22 6.75 0.10
C SER A 108 16.10 8.25 -0.15
N GLY A 109 16.18 9.08 0.90
CA GLY A 109 15.93 10.52 0.81
C GLY A 109 14.47 10.89 0.49
N LEU A 110 13.54 9.98 0.76
CA LEU A 110 12.10 10.16 0.56
C LEU A 110 11.40 10.27 1.91
N GLN A 111 10.22 10.89 1.92
CA GLN A 111 9.31 10.88 3.07
C GLN A 111 8.08 10.05 2.72
N LEU A 112 7.60 9.23 3.65
CA LEU A 112 6.36 8.49 3.42
C LEU A 112 5.17 9.46 3.30
N GLY A 113 4.51 9.44 2.14
CA GLY A 113 3.27 10.16 1.89
C GLY A 113 2.06 9.34 2.35
N ARG A 114 1.80 8.21 1.68
CA ARG A 114 0.72 7.27 2.04
C ARG A 114 1.00 5.84 1.59
N VAL A 115 0.38 4.89 2.27
CA VAL A 115 0.19 3.51 1.84
C VAL A 115 -1.24 3.33 1.32
N LEU A 116 -1.38 2.80 0.11
CA LEU A 116 -2.66 2.59 -0.55
C LEU A 116 -2.83 1.10 -0.86
N THR A 117 -3.98 0.52 -0.50
CA THR A 117 -4.36 -0.83 -0.94
C THR A 117 -5.38 -0.76 -2.06
N VAL A 118 -5.07 -1.36 -3.21
CA VAL A 118 -6.02 -1.59 -4.29
C VAL A 118 -6.62 -2.98 -4.15
N LEU A 119 -7.84 -3.04 -3.60
CA LEU A 119 -8.56 -4.27 -3.33
C LEU A 119 -9.31 -4.74 -4.57
N ASN A 120 -9.05 -5.97 -5.01
CA ASN A 120 -9.80 -6.62 -6.07
C ASN A 120 -11.11 -7.20 -5.50
N CYS A 121 -12.22 -6.47 -5.64
CA CYS A 121 -13.49 -6.88 -5.04
C CYS A 121 -14.00 -8.22 -5.59
N ARG A 122 -13.80 -8.48 -6.88
CA ARG A 122 -14.16 -9.76 -7.50
C ARG A 122 -13.40 -10.92 -6.84
N LEU A 123 -12.07 -10.80 -6.75
CA LEU A 123 -11.23 -11.81 -6.11
C LEU A 123 -11.65 -12.04 -4.65
N ALA A 124 -11.90 -10.98 -3.90
CA ALA A 124 -12.29 -11.08 -2.49
C ALA A 124 -13.66 -11.75 -2.27
N VAL A 125 -14.59 -11.60 -3.22
CA VAL A 125 -15.89 -12.29 -3.20
C VAL A 125 -15.73 -13.76 -3.62
N ASP A 126 -15.05 -14.01 -4.73
CA ASP A 126 -14.95 -15.34 -5.33
C ASP A 126 -14.04 -16.27 -4.52
N GLN A 127 -13.06 -15.71 -3.81
CA GLN A 127 -12.06 -16.44 -3.05
C GLN A 127 -11.95 -15.92 -1.61
N PRO A 128 -12.89 -16.23 -0.70
CA PRO A 128 -12.85 -15.75 0.69
C PRO A 128 -11.55 -16.09 1.44
N GLY A 129 -10.81 -17.11 1.00
CA GLY A 129 -9.49 -17.46 1.54
C GLY A 129 -8.44 -16.35 1.42
N VAL A 130 -8.63 -15.37 0.54
CA VAL A 130 -7.72 -14.20 0.40
C VAL A 130 -7.98 -13.09 1.42
N ALA A 131 -8.98 -13.24 2.29
CA ALA A 131 -9.39 -12.17 3.21
C ALA A 131 -8.26 -11.72 4.14
N ARG A 132 -7.53 -12.67 4.75
CA ARG A 132 -6.39 -12.36 5.64
C ARG A 132 -5.26 -11.64 4.94
N TRP A 133 -5.00 -12.00 3.68
CA TRP A 133 -3.99 -11.31 2.87
C TRP A 133 -4.38 -9.85 2.60
N HIS A 134 -5.67 -9.60 2.29
CA HIS A 134 -6.17 -8.24 2.12
C HIS A 134 -6.20 -7.46 3.44
N ASP A 135 -6.59 -8.09 4.54
CA ASP A 135 -6.60 -7.46 5.86
C ASP A 135 -5.19 -7.01 6.27
N ALA A 136 -4.15 -7.80 5.94
CA ALA A 136 -2.76 -7.39 6.12
C ALA A 136 -2.41 -6.14 5.30
N CYS A 137 -2.79 -6.08 4.02
CA CYS A 137 -2.56 -4.88 3.22
C CYS A 137 -3.27 -3.64 3.82
N ILE A 138 -4.53 -3.80 4.24
CA ILE A 138 -5.37 -2.72 4.80
C ILE A 138 -4.80 -2.22 6.13
N HIS A 139 -4.25 -3.10 6.97
CA HIS A 139 -3.66 -2.73 8.26
C HIS A 139 -2.59 -1.63 8.16
N PHE A 140 -1.74 -1.71 7.14
CA PHE A 140 -0.70 -0.71 6.85
C PHE A 140 -1.20 0.47 6.02
N SER A 141 -2.45 0.45 5.52
CA SER A 141 -2.93 1.39 4.51
C SER A 141 -3.62 2.61 5.09
N ASP A 142 -3.32 3.76 4.52
CA ASP A 142 -4.02 5.02 4.73
C ASP A 142 -5.28 5.15 3.84
N VAL A 143 -5.29 4.44 2.69
CA VAL A 143 -6.38 4.45 1.72
C VAL A 143 -6.65 3.03 1.21
N VAL A 144 -7.93 2.65 1.15
CA VAL A 144 -8.40 1.41 0.53
C VAL A 144 -9.24 1.76 -0.70
N ILE A 145 -8.76 1.35 -1.86
CA ILE A 145 -9.42 1.56 -3.15
C ILE A 145 -10.11 0.27 -3.58
N LEU A 146 -11.43 0.30 -3.66
CA LEU A 146 -12.26 -0.80 -4.13
C LEU A 146 -12.29 -0.81 -5.67
N ALA A 147 -11.52 -1.74 -6.26
CA ALA A 147 -11.38 -1.94 -7.70
C ALA A 147 -12.07 -3.24 -8.16
N ASN A 148 -12.21 -3.43 -9.48
CA ASN A 148 -12.79 -4.63 -10.10
C ASN A 148 -14.16 -5.03 -9.51
N ARG A 149 -15.02 -4.04 -9.28
CA ARG A 149 -16.35 -4.20 -8.63
C ARG A 149 -17.46 -4.66 -9.58
N GLU A 150 -17.15 -4.92 -10.84
CA GLU A 150 -18.14 -5.40 -11.81
C GLU A 150 -18.69 -6.75 -11.33
N GLY A 151 -20.01 -6.95 -11.39
CA GLY A 151 -20.65 -8.19 -10.92
C GLY A 151 -20.56 -8.47 -9.41
N VAL A 152 -19.92 -7.60 -8.62
CA VAL A 152 -19.84 -7.74 -7.15
C VAL A 152 -21.17 -7.25 -6.54
N PRO A 153 -21.81 -8.04 -5.65
CA PRO A 153 -23.04 -7.62 -4.99
C PRO A 153 -22.84 -6.34 -4.15
N ASN A 154 -23.72 -5.35 -4.31
CA ASN A 154 -23.68 -4.11 -3.52
C ASN A 154 -23.73 -4.38 -2.00
N LYS A 155 -24.42 -5.44 -1.58
CA LYS A 155 -24.45 -5.87 -0.18
C LYS A 155 -23.05 -6.23 0.32
N TRP A 156 -22.25 -6.93 -0.47
CA TRP A 156 -20.87 -7.28 -0.09
C TRP A 156 -20.01 -6.03 0.12
N ILE A 157 -20.13 -5.04 -0.78
CA ILE A 157 -19.43 -3.75 -0.65
C ILE A 157 -19.83 -3.03 0.63
N SER A 158 -21.14 -2.93 0.91
CA SER A 158 -21.66 -2.29 2.11
C SER A 158 -21.20 -3.00 3.39
N ASP A 159 -21.27 -4.33 3.40
CA ASP A 159 -20.84 -5.16 4.54
C ASP A 159 -19.32 -5.03 4.76
N PHE A 160 -18.52 -5.00 3.69
CA PHE A 160 -17.07 -4.78 3.75
C PHE A 160 -16.74 -3.41 4.37
N GLN A 161 -17.35 -2.34 3.87
CA GLN A 161 -17.15 -1.00 4.44
C GLN A 161 -17.65 -0.91 5.89
N GLY A 162 -18.79 -1.54 6.18
CA GLY A 162 -19.35 -1.62 7.53
C GLY A 162 -18.43 -2.32 8.52
N ARG A 163 -17.73 -3.37 8.07
CA ARG A 163 -16.70 -4.07 8.87
C ARG A 163 -15.54 -3.15 9.22
N LEU A 164 -14.98 -2.41 8.26
CA LEU A 164 -13.89 -1.48 8.52
C LEU A 164 -14.30 -0.37 9.49
N ARG A 165 -15.51 0.20 9.31
CA ARG A 165 -16.06 1.21 10.24
C ARG A 165 -16.27 0.66 11.64
N LYS A 166 -16.83 -0.56 11.76
CA LYS A 166 -17.06 -1.23 13.05
C LYS A 166 -15.75 -1.56 13.77
N ALA A 167 -14.69 -1.86 13.01
CA ALA A 167 -13.34 -2.07 13.52
C ALA A 167 -12.55 -0.75 13.67
N HIS A 168 -13.19 0.41 13.49
CA HIS A 168 -12.61 1.74 13.65
C HIS A 168 -11.35 1.99 12.81
N PHE A 169 -11.27 1.40 11.61
CA PHE A 169 -10.17 1.66 10.69
C PHE A 169 -10.16 3.15 10.29
N PRO A 170 -9.03 3.86 10.48
CA PRO A 170 -8.93 5.29 10.16
C PRO A 170 -8.81 5.58 8.66
N CYS A 171 -8.52 4.55 7.85
CA CYS A 171 -8.24 4.66 6.42
C CYS A 171 -9.42 5.22 5.62
N LEU A 172 -9.13 5.96 4.56
CA LEU A 172 -10.14 6.36 3.58
C LEU A 172 -10.57 5.14 2.76
N VAL A 173 -11.87 5.01 2.47
CA VAL A 173 -12.36 3.95 1.57
C VAL A 173 -12.98 4.59 0.34
N GLU A 174 -12.35 4.38 -0.81
CA GLU A 174 -12.75 4.96 -2.09
C GLU A 174 -13.04 3.91 -3.15
N MET A 175 -13.71 4.32 -4.22
CA MET A 175 -14.09 3.44 -5.33
C MET A 175 -13.62 4.00 -6.67
N THR A 176 -13.10 3.13 -7.53
CA THR A 176 -12.78 3.51 -8.91
C THR A 176 -14.06 3.81 -9.71
N ARG A 177 -14.04 4.89 -10.49
CA ARG A 177 -15.11 5.29 -11.43
C ARG A 177 -14.59 5.16 -12.87
N LYS A 178 -15.50 5.23 -13.86
CA LYS A 178 -15.11 5.18 -15.28
C LYS A 178 -14.11 6.29 -15.65
N ALA A 179 -14.27 7.47 -15.06
CA ALA A 179 -13.42 8.64 -15.27
C ALA A 179 -12.34 8.82 -14.19
N GLY A 180 -11.93 7.76 -13.48
CA GLY A 180 -10.93 7.84 -12.40
C GLY A 180 -11.57 8.00 -11.02
N PHE A 181 -11.09 8.97 -10.24
CA PHE A 181 -11.53 9.18 -8.85
C PHE A 181 -12.45 10.40 -8.70
N ALA A 182 -13.20 10.44 -7.59
CA ALA A 182 -13.99 11.62 -7.23
C ALA A 182 -13.09 12.82 -6.90
N ASN A 183 -12.03 12.54 -6.13
CA ASN A 183 -11.04 13.49 -5.67
C ASN A 183 -9.72 12.73 -5.50
N ALA A 184 -8.93 12.65 -6.57
CA ALA A 184 -7.64 11.94 -6.52
C ALA A 184 -6.62 12.65 -5.62
N ALA A 185 -6.65 13.98 -5.54
CA ALA A 185 -5.73 14.76 -4.71
C ALA A 185 -5.87 14.42 -3.22
N ALA A 186 -7.10 14.26 -2.72
CA ALA A 186 -7.34 13.85 -1.33
C ALA A 186 -6.75 12.46 -1.00
N LEU A 187 -6.57 11.58 -2.00
CA LEU A 187 -5.95 10.27 -1.82
C LEU A 187 -4.42 10.33 -1.79
N LEU A 188 -3.82 11.48 -2.11
CA LEU A 188 -2.38 11.70 -2.12
C LEU A 188 -1.92 12.70 -1.07
N GLU A 189 -2.82 13.43 -0.41
CA GLU A 189 -2.50 14.35 0.67
C GLU A 189 -1.77 13.60 1.81
N PRO A 190 -0.54 13.95 2.22
CA PRO A 190 0.30 13.11 3.08
C PRO A 190 -0.14 13.15 4.56
N GLN A 191 -1.26 12.51 4.86
CA GLN A 191 -1.80 12.37 6.21
C GLN A 191 -1.95 10.88 6.56
N ALA A 192 -1.25 10.46 7.61
CA ALA A 192 -1.37 9.11 8.15
C ALA A 192 -2.81 8.82 8.60
N ARG A 193 -3.35 7.69 8.13
CA ARG A 193 -4.69 7.16 8.37
C ARG A 193 -4.66 5.63 8.44
N ARG A 194 -3.53 5.07 8.88
CA ARG A 194 -3.29 3.63 9.05
C ARG A 194 -3.48 3.21 10.50
N ILE A 195 -3.72 1.91 10.72
CA ILE A 195 -3.73 1.34 12.08
C ILE A 195 -2.30 1.14 12.56
N SER A 196 -1.46 0.62 11.67
CA SER A 196 -0.07 0.35 11.99
C SER A 196 0.71 1.64 12.25
N LEU A 197 1.44 1.66 13.36
CA LEU A 197 2.43 2.69 13.68
C LEU A 197 3.84 2.31 13.18
N PHE A 198 3.95 1.25 12.36
CA PHE A 198 5.25 0.67 11.98
C PHE A 198 6.18 1.63 11.22
N PHE A 199 5.63 2.63 10.54
CA PHE A 199 6.42 3.68 9.85
C PHE A 199 6.56 4.97 10.66
N ASP A 200 5.96 5.04 11.84
CA ASP A 200 5.93 6.25 12.65
C ASP A 200 7.07 6.20 13.67
N ASP A 201 7.71 7.34 13.91
CA ASP A 201 8.80 7.43 14.88
C ASP A 201 8.24 7.34 16.31
N PRO A 202 8.67 6.35 17.12
CA PRO A 202 8.26 6.25 18.51
C PRO A 202 8.60 7.50 19.34
N GLU A 203 9.63 8.26 18.96
CA GLU A 203 10.01 9.50 19.65
C GLU A 203 9.02 10.65 19.41
N GLU A 204 8.21 10.57 18.35
CA GLU A 204 7.15 11.55 18.06
C GLU A 204 5.84 11.23 18.78
N TRP A 205 5.78 10.11 19.51
CA TRP A 205 4.57 9.74 20.24
C TRP A 205 4.42 10.67 21.45
N PRO A 206 3.21 11.18 21.71
CA PRO A 206 2.98 12.01 22.88
C PRO A 206 3.37 11.20 24.13
N GLU A 207 4.25 11.75 24.96
CA GLU A 207 4.47 11.25 26.30
C GLU A 207 3.14 11.34 27.05
N ILE A 208 2.49 10.19 27.24
CA ILE A 208 1.30 10.13 28.07
C ILE A 208 1.78 10.10 29.51
N ASP A 209 1.43 11.12 30.29
CA ASP A 209 1.67 11.12 31.72
C ASP A 209 0.88 9.97 32.35
N GLU A 210 1.57 9.08 33.06
CA GLU A 210 0.93 7.97 33.78
C GLU A 210 -0.13 8.47 34.79
N GLU A 211 -0.01 9.72 35.25
CA GLU A 211 -0.98 10.38 36.13
C GLU A 211 -2.30 10.76 35.41
N GLU A 212 -2.31 10.85 34.07
CA GLU A 212 -3.53 11.10 33.27
C GLU A 212 -4.31 9.83 32.92
N LEU A 213 -3.76 8.64 33.21
CA LEU A 213 -4.43 7.36 32.97
C LEU A 213 -5.59 7.14 33.94
N LEU A 214 -6.72 6.64 33.43
CA LEU A 214 -7.84 6.24 34.29
C LEU A 214 -7.48 4.99 35.11
N PRO A 215 -8.06 4.80 36.31
CA PRO A 215 -7.79 3.62 37.13
C PRO A 215 -8.12 2.32 36.38
N GLY A 216 -7.10 1.53 36.05
CA GLY A 216 -7.22 0.28 35.29
C GLY A 216 -6.89 0.39 33.81
N GLU A 217 -6.60 1.59 33.29
CA GLU A 217 -5.93 1.74 32.00
C GLU A 217 -4.42 1.52 32.18
N THR A 218 -3.85 0.73 31.27
CA THR A 218 -2.40 0.59 31.13
C THR A 218 -1.99 1.28 29.84
N LEU A 219 -0.79 1.86 29.84
CA LEU A 219 -0.15 2.48 28.68
C LEU A 219 0.29 1.38 27.69
N ASP A 220 -0.69 0.66 27.13
CA ASP A 220 -0.53 -0.60 26.41
C ASP A 220 -0.03 -0.41 24.96
N LEU A 221 0.18 0.84 24.54
CA LEU A 221 0.56 1.26 23.19
C LEU A 221 2.07 1.45 23.03
N VAL A 222 2.79 1.77 24.11
CA VAL A 222 4.23 2.04 24.03
C VAL A 222 5.00 0.71 24.06
N GLY A 223 5.49 0.29 22.89
CA GLY A 223 6.46 -0.80 22.77
C GLY A 223 5.92 -2.19 22.42
N LYS A 224 4.64 -2.34 22.07
CA LYS A 224 4.18 -3.58 21.41
C LYS A 224 4.55 -3.55 19.94
N GLU A 225 5.27 -4.58 19.50
CA GLU A 225 5.58 -4.80 18.09
C GLU A 225 4.27 -4.91 17.28
N ASP A 226 4.28 -4.40 16.04
CA ASP A 226 3.10 -4.49 15.18
C ASP A 226 2.70 -5.96 14.99
N PRO A 227 1.40 -6.35 15.14
CA PRO A 227 0.99 -7.75 15.11
C PRO A 227 1.35 -8.51 13.83
N TYR A 228 1.45 -7.81 12.68
CA TYR A 228 1.86 -8.44 11.43
C TYR A 228 3.38 -8.58 11.32
N ILE A 229 4.14 -7.76 12.06
CA ILE A 229 5.61 -7.79 12.09
C ILE A 229 6.10 -8.83 13.09
N GLU A 230 5.39 -9.01 14.21
CA GLU A 230 5.73 -9.91 15.32
C GLU A 230 6.16 -11.30 14.86
N ARG A 231 7.25 -11.79 15.46
CA ARG A 231 7.81 -13.12 15.21
C ARG A 231 7.77 -13.99 16.45
N THR A 232 7.41 -15.26 16.24
CA THR A 232 7.55 -16.32 17.24
C THR A 232 9.02 -16.53 17.63
N PRO A 233 9.32 -17.17 18.78
CA PRO A 233 10.69 -17.52 19.16
C PRO A 233 11.44 -18.38 18.14
N ALA A 234 10.71 -19.05 17.22
CA ALA A 234 11.27 -19.81 16.12
C ALA A 234 11.58 -18.96 14.86
N GLY A 235 11.42 -17.63 14.93
CA GLY A 235 11.70 -16.69 13.85
C GLY A 235 10.62 -16.55 12.77
N ARG A 236 9.54 -17.34 12.86
CA ARG A 236 8.38 -17.27 11.95
C ARG A 236 7.43 -16.17 12.37
N ARG A 237 6.69 -15.57 11.41
CA ARG A 237 5.60 -14.64 11.69
C ARG A 237 4.59 -15.24 12.66
N ALA A 238 4.13 -14.44 13.61
CA ALA A 238 3.04 -14.81 14.50
C ALA A 238 1.72 -14.95 13.70
N ILE A 239 1.49 -14.06 12.74
CA ILE A 239 0.36 -14.12 11.80
C ILE A 239 0.84 -14.65 10.45
N GLU A 240 0.51 -15.91 10.13
CA GLU A 240 0.77 -16.47 8.80
C GLU A 240 -0.31 -16.05 7.80
N LEU A 241 0.13 -15.49 6.67
CA LEU A 241 -0.73 -15.10 5.56
C LEU A 241 -0.89 -16.26 4.56
N PRO A 242 -2.06 -16.35 3.90
CA PRO A 242 -2.23 -17.32 2.84
C PRO A 242 -1.37 -16.92 1.63
N ASP A 243 -0.77 -17.90 0.97
CA ASP A 243 -0.04 -17.67 -0.28
C ASP A 243 -1.01 -17.23 -1.39
N ILE A 244 -0.95 -15.94 -1.73
CA ILE A 244 -1.85 -15.30 -2.69
C ILE A 244 -1.78 -15.96 -4.07
N ARG A 245 -0.64 -16.57 -4.45
CA ARG A 245 -0.46 -17.23 -5.75
C ARG A 245 -1.42 -18.39 -5.95
N ARG A 246 -1.90 -19.00 -4.86
CA ARG A 246 -2.89 -20.09 -4.90
C ARG A 246 -4.28 -19.64 -5.36
N PHE A 247 -4.55 -18.34 -5.31
CA PHE A 247 -5.84 -17.72 -5.67
C PHE A 247 -5.76 -16.93 -6.97
N LEU A 248 -4.57 -16.83 -7.55
CA LEU A 248 -4.32 -16.11 -8.80
C LEU A 248 -4.07 -17.10 -9.93
N GLY A 249 -4.46 -16.72 -11.15
CA GLY A 249 -4.07 -17.46 -12.34
C GLY A 249 -2.54 -17.51 -12.53
N PRO A 250 -2.05 -18.39 -13.43
CA PRO A 250 -0.64 -18.36 -13.83
C PRO A 250 -0.29 -16.97 -14.40
N LEU A 251 1.01 -16.64 -14.38
CA LEU A 251 1.47 -15.50 -15.16
C LEU A 251 1.11 -15.75 -16.64
N PRO A 252 0.67 -14.73 -17.39
CA PRO A 252 0.54 -14.87 -18.84
C PRO A 252 1.90 -15.32 -19.39
N GLU A 253 1.91 -16.33 -20.26
CA GLU A 253 3.11 -16.71 -21.01
C GLU A 253 3.54 -15.49 -21.84
N VAL A 254 4.80 -15.08 -21.67
CA VAL A 254 5.43 -13.96 -22.38
C VAL A 254 5.79 -14.37 -23.79
#